data_AF-A0A7K4IB05-F1
#
_entry.id   AF-A0A7K4IB05-F1
#
_cell.length_a   1.000
_cell.length_b   1.000
_cell.length_c   1.000
_cell.angle_alpha   90.00
_cell.angle_beta   90.00
_cell.angle_gamma   90.00
#
_symmetry.space_group_name_H-M   'P 1'
#
loop_
_entity.id
_entity.type
_entity.pdbx_description
1 polymer ?
#
loop_
_entity_poly.entity_id
_entity_poly.type
_entity_poly.pdbx_seq_one_letter_code
_entity_poly.pdbx_strand_id
1 'polypeptide(L)' 'MGKAIALLGLILIILALLPIWSAYITAYVDLSSVVAYFDQNIYAVMLGNYRFTEVMLALTGLGIILLLVGIIK' A
#
# COMPACT_ATOMS: atom_id res chain seq x y z
N MET A 1 -23.44 -1.38 -5.07
CA MET A 1 -22.46 -1.41 -3.96
C MET A 1 -21.04 -1.75 -4.41
N GLY A 2 -20.83 -2.42 -5.55
CA GLY A 2 -19.48 -2.77 -6.05
C GLY A 2 -18.53 -1.58 -6.24
N LYS A 3 -19.03 -0.44 -6.74
CA LYS A 3 -18.23 0.79 -6.90
C LYS A 3 -17.51 1.25 -5.62
N ALA A 4 -18.16 1.13 -4.45
CA ALA A 4 -17.55 1.52 -3.18
C ALA A 4 -16.45 0.54 -2.75
N ILE A 5 -16.63 -0.76 -3.04
CA ILE A 5 -15.63 -1.80 -2.79
C ILE A 5 -14.43 -1.59 -3.72
N ALA A 6 -14.66 -1.22 -4.97
CA ALA A 6 -13.61 -0.90 -5.92
C ALA A 6 -12.79 0.31 -5.45
N LEU A 7 -13.45 1.35 -4.98
CA LEU A 7 -12.83 2.54 -4.37
C LEU A 7 -12.01 2.18 -3.14
N LEU A 8 -12.53 1.34 -2.24
CA LEU A 8 -11.77 0.86 -1.09
C LEU A 8 -10.51 0.11 -1.54
N GLY A 9 -10.62 -0.77 -2.53
CA GLY A 9 -9.47 -1.48 -3.09
C GLY A 9 -8.40 -0.53 -3.63
N LEU A 10 -8.82 0.50 -4.37
CA LEU A 10 -7.92 1.54 -4.88
C LEU A 10 -7.23 2.30 -3.74
N ILE A 11 -7.97 2.65 -2.68
CA ILE A 11 -7.43 3.35 -1.50
C ILE A 11 -6.36 2.48 -0.82
N LEU A 12 -6.60 1.18 -0.65
CA LEU A 12 -5.60 0.29 -0.04
C LEU A 12 -4.31 0.21 -0.85
N ILE A 13 -4.41 0.16 -2.18
CA ILE A 13 -3.23 0.18 -3.07
C ILE A 13 -2.47 1.50 -2.92
N ILE A 14 -3.17 2.63 -2.86
CA ILE A 14 -2.55 3.94 -2.64
C ILE A 14 -1.83 3.99 -1.29
N LEU A 15 -2.48 3.51 -0.22
CA LEU A 15 -1.87 3.47 1.11
C LEU A 15 -0.65 2.54 1.16
N ALA A 16 -0.64 1.45 0.38
CA ALA A 16 0.51 0.57 0.28
C ALA A 16 1.77 1.26 -0.26
N LEU A 17 1.61 2.33 -1.04
CA LEU A 17 2.71 3.07 -1.66
C LEU A 17 3.22 4.23 -0.79
N LEU A 18 2.57 4.53 0.34
CA LEU A 18 2.99 5.61 1.26
C LEU A 18 4.47 5.53 1.67
N PRO A 19 5.04 4.36 2.03
CA PRO A 19 6.46 4.26 2.38
C PRO A 19 7.41 4.55 1.22
N ILE A 20 6.96 4.40 -0.02
CA ILE A 20 7.75 4.80 -1.20
C ILE A 20 7.70 6.32 -1.33
N TRP A 21 6.52 6.90 -1.15
CA TRP A 21 6.32 8.34 -1.24
C TRP A 21 7.01 9.13 -0.12
N SER A 22 7.23 8.52 1.04
CA SER A 22 7.97 9.18 2.12
C SER A 22 9.38 9.56 1.71
N ALA A 23 10.02 8.83 0.79
CA ALA A 23 11.34 9.22 0.26
C ALA A 23 11.32 10.60 -0.45
N TYR A 24 10.15 11.05 -0.92
CA TYR A 24 9.98 12.30 -1.67
C TYR A 24 9.24 13.39 -0.89
N ILE A 25 8.45 13.02 0.12
CA ILE A 25 7.53 13.94 0.83
C ILE A 25 8.03 14.28 2.25
N THR A 26 9.10 13.63 2.74
CA THR A 26 9.66 13.87 4.09
C THR A 26 10.04 15.32 4.39
N ALA A 27 10.34 16.14 3.37
CA ALA A 27 10.58 17.58 3.56
C ALA A 27 9.34 18.37 4.02
N TYR A 28 8.13 17.80 3.86
CA TYR A 28 6.85 18.46 4.12
C TYR A 28 6.04 17.77 5.22
N VAL A 29 6.21 16.46 5.42
CA VAL A 29 5.46 15.66 6.40
C VAL A 29 6.37 14.60 7.00
N ASP A 30 6.43 14.52 8.34
CA ASP A 30 7.11 13.42 9.01
C ASP A 30 6.28 12.13 8.87
N LEU A 31 6.84 11.18 8.14
CA LEU A 31 6.26 9.87 7.87
C LEU A 31 7.08 8.73 8.50
N SER A 32 8.05 9.04 9.37
CA SER A 32 8.96 8.06 9.98
C SER A 32 8.24 6.95 10.73
N SER A 33 7.20 7.28 11.49
CA SER A 33 6.37 6.33 12.23
C SER A 33 5.56 5.41 11.31
N VAL A 34 5.11 5.92 10.16
CA VAL A 34 4.38 5.12 9.14
C VAL A 34 5.34 4.13 8.49
N VAL A 35 6.52 4.58 8.09
CA VAL A 35 7.53 3.70 7.47
C VAL A 35 7.92 2.58 8.44
N ALA A 36 8.16 2.90 9.72
CA ALA A 36 8.48 1.90 10.74
C ALA A 36 7.34 0.90 10.98
N TYR A 37 6.08 1.34 10.93
CA TYR A 37 4.94 0.43 11.04
C TYR A 37 4.82 -0.52 9.85
N PHE A 38 5.17 -0.04 8.66
CA PHE A 38 5.08 -0.84 7.44
C PHE A 38 6.24 -1.85 7.31
N ASP A 39 7.43 -1.57 7.85
CA ASP A 39 8.55 -2.52 7.87
C ASP A 39 8.60 -3.29 9.20
N GLN A 40 7.89 -4.41 9.26
CA GLN A 40 7.87 -5.28 10.45
C GLN A 40 9.07 -6.23 10.51
N ASN A 41 9.94 -6.20 9.50
CA ASN A 41 11.15 -7.00 9.40
C ASN A 41 10.94 -8.53 9.48
N ILE A 42 9.81 -9.02 8.98
CA ILE A 42 9.42 -10.43 8.86
C ILE A 42 9.75 -10.96 7.45
N TYR A 43 9.43 -10.19 6.41
CA TYR A 43 9.53 -10.52 5.00
C TYR A 43 9.48 -9.24 4.12
N ALA A 44 10.35 -9.17 3.12
CA ALA A 44 10.32 -8.10 2.13
C ALA A 44 10.71 -8.62 0.74
N VAL A 45 10.16 -8.00 -0.29
CA VAL A 45 10.44 -8.30 -1.70
C VAL A 45 10.92 -7.04 -2.39
N MET A 46 11.99 -7.18 -3.18
CA MET A 46 12.45 -6.11 -4.06
C MET A 46 11.64 -6.15 -5.36
N LEU A 47 10.88 -5.09 -5.64
CA LEU A 47 10.18 -4.88 -6.91
C LEU A 47 10.81 -3.68 -7.62
N GLY A 48 11.64 -3.98 -8.62
CA GLY A 48 12.53 -2.98 -9.22
C GLY A 48 13.50 -2.43 -8.17
N ASN A 49 13.51 -1.10 -7.99
CA ASN A 49 14.37 -0.43 -7.02
C ASN A 49 13.66 -0.16 -5.67
N TYR A 50 12.44 -0.65 -5.48
CA TYR A 50 11.65 -0.42 -4.27
C TYR A 50 11.54 -1.69 -3.43
N ARG A 51 11.78 -1.55 -2.12
CA ARG A 51 11.57 -2.60 -1.13
C ARG A 51 10.10 -2.59 -0.71
N PHE A 52 9.38 -3.66 -1.02
CA PHE A 52 8.01 -3.88 -0.58
C PHE A 52 8.02 -4.77 0.65
N THR A 53 7.51 -4.25 1.77
CA THR A 53 7.37 -4.99 3.03
C THR A 53 6.06 -5.79 3.06
N GLU A 54 5.87 -6.61 4.06
CA GLU A 54 4.69 -7.45 4.29
C GLU A 54 3.40 -6.63 4.28
N VAL A 55 3.40 -5.51 5.02
CA VAL A 55 2.22 -4.64 5.12
C VAL A 55 1.91 -4.02 3.75
N MET A 56 2.93 -3.59 3.00
CA MET A 56 2.75 -3.06 1.65
C MET A 56 2.18 -4.12 0.70
N LEU A 57 2.70 -5.35 0.77
CA LEU A 57 2.22 -6.46 -0.06
C LEU A 57 0.80 -6.89 0.32
N ALA A 58 0.48 -6.96 1.61
CA ALA A 58 -0.85 -7.31 2.10
C ALA A 58 -1.89 -6.28 1.67
N LEU A 59 -1.59 -4.98 1.82
CA LEU A 59 -2.46 -3.90 1.38
C LEU A 59 -2.63 -3.88 -0.14
N THR A 60 -1.56 -4.13 -0.89
CA THR A 60 -1.61 -4.21 -2.36
C THR A 60 -2.43 -5.41 -2.81
N GLY A 61 -2.19 -6.60 -2.24
CA GLY A 61 -2.89 -7.84 -2.59
C GLY A 61 -4.38 -7.77 -2.25
N LEU A 62 -4.71 -7.36 -1.02
CA LEU A 62 -6.11 -7.14 -0.61
C LEU A 62 -6.77 -6.05 -1.45
N GLY A 63 -6.06 -4.96 -1.72
CA GLY A 63 -6.52 -3.87 -2.56
C GLY A 63 -6.89 -4.31 -3.98
N ILE A 64 -6.06 -5.13 -4.62
CA ILE A 64 -6.34 -5.72 -5.93
C ILE A 64 -7.57 -6.63 -5.86
N ILE A 65 -7.68 -7.49 -4.85
CA ILE A 65 -8.84 -8.39 -4.69
C ILE A 65 -10.13 -7.56 -4.56
N LEU A 66 -10.15 -6.55 -3.70
CA LEU A 66 -11.32 -5.70 -3.51
C LEU A 66 -11.65 -4.88 -4.76
N LEU A 67 -10.62 -4.39 -5.47
CA LEU A 67 -10.81 -3.69 -6.74
C LEU A 67 -11.51 -4.58 -7.77
N LEU A 68 -11.01 -5.80 -7.98
CA LEU A 68 -11.60 -6.76 -8.92
C LEU A 68 -13.01 -7.16 -8.52
N VAL A 69 -13.24 -7.51 -7.26
CA VAL A 69 -14.58 -7.86 -6.75
C VAL A 69 -15.55 -6.69 -6.92
N GLY A 70 -15.10 -5.47 -6.67
CA GLY A 70 -15.91 -4.27 -6.81
C GLY A 70 -16.23 -3.88 -8.26
N ILE A 71 -15.37 -4.23 -9.21
CA ILE A 71 -15.61 -4.01 -10.65
C ILE A 71 -16.55 -5.08 -11.24
N ILE A 72 -16.41 -6.33 -10.80
CA ILE A 72 -17.20 -7.46 -11.33
C ILE A 72 -18.66 -7.43 -10.82
N LYS A 73 -18.90 -6.88 -9.62
CA LYS A 73 -20.24 -6.79 -8.99
C LYS A 73 -20.92 -5.43 -9.20
#